data_AF-A0A924L1L5-F1
#
_entry.id   AF-A0A924L1L5-F1
#
_cell.length_a   1.000
_cell.length_b   1.000
_cell.length_c   1.000
_cell.angle_alpha   90.00
_cell.angle_beta   90.00
_cell.angle_gamma   90.00
#
_symmetry.space_group_name_H-M   'P 1'
#
loop_
_entity.id
_entity.type
_entity.pdbx_description
1 polymer ?
#
loop_
_entity_poly.entity_id
_entity_poly.type
_entity_poly.pdbx_seq_one_letter_code
_entity_poly.pdbx_strand_id
1 'polypeptide(L)'
;MFKKINWKFTVTAGAIASLLFCICAFIFIKLADYTASWILYVGSLLFFFTIAITTVKASKIRGGDESTGGLVFASLVTTIVGVLLSVLFCFLLLMIMDSGFILSGPSSKVLKDAPSTTIHSKTGGLAPELFAAATLLCFFNGAIVSVILPFYVKRTQTKDDKDPTPFKH
;
A
#
# COMPACT_ATOMS: atom_id res chain seq x y z
N MET A 1 -12.61 -11.69 -15.55
CA MET A 1 -11.52 -10.69 -15.38
C MET A 1 -10.26 -11.27 -14.71
N PHE A 2 -10.37 -12.03 -13.60
CA PHE A 2 -9.20 -12.58 -12.87
C PHE A 2 -8.22 -13.45 -13.70
N LYS A 3 -8.69 -14.25 -14.66
CA LYS A 3 -7.81 -15.06 -15.54
C LYS A 3 -6.87 -14.22 -16.43
N LYS A 4 -7.12 -12.92 -16.59
CA LYS A 4 -6.35 -12.00 -17.43
C LYS A 4 -5.36 -11.14 -16.61
N ILE A 5 -5.27 -11.38 -15.30
CA ILE A 5 -4.33 -10.69 -14.40
C ILE A 5 -2.99 -11.41 -14.45
N ASN A 6 -1.93 -10.67 -14.74
CA ASN A 6 -0.58 -11.15 -14.54
C ASN A 6 -0.26 -11.10 -13.05
N TRP A 7 -0.51 -12.21 -12.36
CA TRP A 7 -0.30 -12.35 -10.93
C TRP A 7 1.15 -12.09 -10.52
N LYS A 8 2.13 -12.51 -11.33
CA LYS A 8 3.54 -12.24 -11.06
C LYS A 8 3.81 -10.75 -11.03
N PHE A 9 3.36 -10.01 -12.04
CA PHE A 9 3.50 -8.55 -12.11
C PHE A 9 2.77 -7.83 -10.96
N THR A 10 1.56 -8.29 -10.63
CA THR A 10 0.72 -7.73 -9.57
C THR A 10 1.38 -7.90 -8.20
N VAL A 11 1.85 -9.11 -7.90
CA VAL A 11 2.48 -9.43 -6.61
C VAL A 11 3.83 -8.74 -6.48
N THR A 12 4.66 -8.69 -7.53
CA THR A 12 5.95 -7.98 -7.46
C THR A 12 5.76 -6.48 -7.28
N ALA A 13 4.81 -5.87 -8.01
CA ALA A 13 4.46 -4.46 -7.83
C ALA A 13 3.97 -4.16 -6.40
N GLY A 14 3.04 -4.98 -5.89
CA GLY A 14 2.53 -4.88 -4.52
C GLY A 14 3.63 -5.06 -3.47
N ALA A 15 4.56 -5.99 -3.69
CA ALA A 15 5.69 -6.23 -2.79
C ALA A 15 6.70 -5.06 -2.78
N ILE A 16 6.98 -4.45 -3.94
CA ILE A 16 7.84 -3.26 -4.01
C ILE A 16 7.18 -2.10 -3.26
N ALA A 17 5.87 -1.89 -3.48
CA ALA A 17 5.12 -0.83 -2.82
C ALA A 17 5.10 -1.02 -1.30
N SER A 18 4.87 -2.25 -0.83
CA SER A 18 4.85 -2.56 0.60
C SER A 18 6.24 -2.44 1.23
N LEU A 19 7.30 -2.86 0.55
CA LEU A 19 8.68 -2.69 1.04
C LEU A 19 9.04 -1.23 1.23
N LEU A 20 8.70 -0.35 0.27
CA LEU A 20 8.96 1.09 0.39
C LEU A 20 8.20 1.71 1.56
N PHE A 21 6.93 1.36 1.74
CA PHE A 21 6.17 1.77 2.92
C PHE A 21 6.83 1.26 4.22
N CYS A 22 7.30 0.02 4.24
CA CYS A 22 7.91 -0.60 5.41
C CYS A 22 9.25 0.02 5.81
N ILE A 23 10.01 0.58 4.86
CA ILE A 23 11.21 1.36 5.19
C ILE A 23 10.82 2.58 6.03
N CYS A 24 9.77 3.31 5.63
CA CYS A 24 9.26 4.44 6.41
C CYS A 24 8.68 3.99 7.77
N ALA A 25 7.93 2.88 7.79
CA ALA A 25 7.41 2.29 9.02
C ALA A 25 8.53 1.91 10.00
N PHE A 26 9.63 1.32 9.52
CA PHE A 26 10.79 0.98 10.34
C PHE A 26 11.40 2.22 11.00
N ILE A 27 11.56 3.31 10.24
CA ILE A 27 12.08 4.57 10.77
C ILE A 27 11.13 5.13 11.83
N PHE A 28 9.82 5.11 11.57
CA PHE A 28 8.81 5.55 12.52
C PHE A 28 8.83 4.74 13.83
N ILE A 29 8.85 3.41 13.77
CA ILE A 29 8.94 2.54 14.97
C ILE A 29 10.25 2.78 15.73
N LYS A 30 11.35 3.05 15.01
CA LYS A 30 12.64 3.35 15.64
C LYS A 30 12.58 4.62 16.48
N LEU A 31 11.97 5.69 15.94
CA LEU A 31 11.78 6.98 16.62
C LEU A 31 10.75 6.89 17.75
N ALA A 32 9.64 6.18 17.52
CA ALA A 32 8.51 6.03 18.44
C ALA A 32 8.02 7.38 19.00
N ASP A 33 7.86 8.36 18.13
CA ASP A 33 7.47 9.74 18.44
C ASP A 33 6.30 10.14 17.55
N TYR A 34 5.22 10.64 18.16
CA TYR A 34 4.01 11.07 17.45
C TYR A 34 4.27 12.26 16.52
N THR A 35 5.23 13.12 16.85
CA THR A 35 5.60 14.24 15.96
C THR A 35 6.22 13.73 14.65
N ALA A 36 6.76 12.51 14.64
CA ALA A 36 7.34 11.86 13.47
C ALA A 36 6.32 11.07 12.63
N SER A 37 5.03 11.12 12.95
CA SER A 37 3.97 10.40 12.20
C SER A 37 3.89 10.81 10.74
N TRP A 38 4.35 12.01 10.36
CA TRP A 38 4.49 12.46 8.97
C TRP A 38 5.28 11.48 8.09
N ILE A 39 6.19 10.69 8.68
CA ILE A 39 6.99 9.67 7.97
C ILE A 39 6.09 8.57 7.39
N LEU A 40 5.01 8.20 8.09
CA LEU A 40 4.04 7.22 7.60
C LEU A 40 3.28 7.74 6.38
N TYR A 41 2.98 9.05 6.35
CA TYR A 41 2.38 9.70 5.18
C TYR A 41 3.34 9.68 3.99
N VAL A 42 4.63 9.97 4.20
CA VAL A 42 5.67 9.82 3.16
C VAL A 42 5.74 8.38 2.64
N GLY A 43 5.70 7.39 3.54
CA GLY A 43 5.63 5.98 3.15
C GLY A 43 4.42 5.68 2.25
N SER A 44 3.24 6.20 2.62
CA SER A 44 2.02 6.01 1.82
C SER A 44 2.06 6.75 0.47
N LEU A 45 2.82 7.84 0.36
CA LEU A 45 3.09 8.50 -0.93
C LEU A 45 4.04 7.68 -1.81
N LEU A 46 5.05 7.03 -1.23
CA LEU A 46 5.89 6.09 -1.98
C LEU A 46 5.07 4.90 -2.50
N PHE A 47 4.13 4.41 -1.68
CA PHE A 47 3.16 3.42 -2.09
C PHE A 47 2.32 3.93 -3.27
N PHE A 48 1.75 5.13 -3.17
CA PHE A 48 1.01 5.81 -4.25
C PHE A 48 1.79 5.83 -5.56
N PHE A 49 3.03 6.33 -5.54
CA PHE A 49 3.84 6.46 -6.76
C PHE A 49 4.19 5.10 -7.36
N THR A 50 4.41 4.09 -6.52
CA THR A 50 4.68 2.73 -6.99
C THR A 50 3.48 2.18 -7.77
N ILE A 51 2.27 2.29 -7.20
CA ILE A 51 1.05 1.89 -7.89
C ILE A 51 0.90 2.70 -9.19
N ALA A 52 1.11 4.01 -9.18
CA ALA A 52 0.99 4.86 -10.36
C ALA A 52 1.92 4.44 -11.51
N ILE A 53 3.20 4.21 -11.20
CA ILE A 53 4.19 3.74 -12.18
C ILE A 53 3.77 2.38 -12.73
N THR A 54 3.29 1.47 -11.88
CA THR A 54 2.89 0.12 -12.30
C THR A 54 1.64 0.14 -13.19
N THR A 55 0.67 1.00 -12.92
CA THR A 55 -0.51 1.22 -13.77
C THR A 55 -0.10 1.76 -15.14
N VAL A 56 0.78 2.76 -15.22
CA VAL A 56 1.29 3.28 -16.50
C VAL A 56 2.05 2.21 -17.27
N LYS A 57 2.91 1.44 -16.60
CA LYS A 57 3.64 0.32 -17.23
C LYS A 57 2.69 -0.77 -17.75
N ALA A 58 1.69 -1.16 -16.96
CA ALA A 58 0.70 -2.15 -17.36
C ALA A 58 -0.06 -1.71 -18.61
N SER A 59 -0.44 -0.43 -18.68
CA SER A 59 -1.14 0.13 -19.85
C SER A 59 -0.27 0.13 -21.11
N LYS A 60 1.00 0.53 -20.97
CA LYS A 60 1.98 0.50 -22.09
C LYS A 60 2.21 -0.90 -22.62
N ILE A 61 2.37 -1.90 -21.75
CA ILE A 61 2.60 -3.31 -22.14
C ILE A 61 1.40 -3.86 -22.94
N ARG A 62 0.19 -3.41 -22.62
CA ARG A 62 -1.05 -3.85 -23.28
C ARG A 62 -1.38 -3.07 -24.56
N GLY A 63 -0.51 -2.13 -24.98
CA GLY A 63 -0.61 -1.47 -26.28
C GLY A 63 -1.85 -0.60 -26.49
N GLY A 64 -2.53 -0.18 -25.43
CA GLY A 64 -3.73 0.68 -25.51
C GLY A 64 -5.05 -0.03 -25.85
N ASP A 65 -5.05 -1.35 -26.10
CA ASP A 65 -6.24 -2.15 -26.42
C ASP A 65 -6.94 -2.74 -25.18
N GLU A 66 -6.51 -2.40 -23.96
CA GLU A 66 -7.15 -2.90 -22.75
C GLU A 66 -8.43 -2.14 -22.42
N SER A 67 -9.43 -2.79 -21.83
CA SER A 67 -10.59 -2.06 -21.30
C SER A 67 -10.19 -1.21 -20.10
N THR A 68 -10.73 0.01 -19.99
CA THR A 68 -10.43 0.94 -18.88
C THR A 68 -10.74 0.27 -17.54
N GLY A 69 -11.88 -0.41 -17.47
CA GLY A 69 -12.27 -1.21 -16.31
C GLY A 69 -11.30 -2.35 -16.00
N GLY A 70 -10.66 -2.94 -17.00
CA GLY A 70 -9.62 -3.96 -16.81
C GLY A 70 -8.35 -3.41 -16.16
N LEU A 71 -7.93 -2.19 -16.51
CA LEU A 71 -6.79 -1.52 -15.90
C LEU A 71 -7.09 -1.03 -14.48
N VAL A 72 -8.29 -0.48 -14.26
CA VAL A 72 -8.78 -0.10 -12.93
C VAL A 72 -8.80 -1.32 -12.01
N PHE A 73 -9.39 -2.43 -12.47
CA PHE A 73 -9.47 -3.65 -11.70
C PHE A 73 -8.08 -4.23 -11.38
N ALA A 74 -7.17 -4.28 -12.36
CA ALA A 74 -5.80 -4.76 -12.14
C ALA A 74 -5.03 -3.88 -11.14
N SER A 75 -5.19 -2.55 -11.21
CA SER A 75 -4.53 -1.61 -10.29
C SER A 75 -5.08 -1.71 -8.87
N LEU A 76 -6.40 -1.88 -8.72
CA LEU A 76 -7.04 -2.13 -7.41
C LEU A 76 -6.59 -3.45 -6.80
N VAL A 77 -6.50 -4.53 -7.59
CA VAL A 77 -5.98 -5.82 -7.09
C VAL A 77 -4.52 -5.66 -6.64
N THR A 78 -3.70 -4.93 -7.39
CA THR A 78 -2.30 -4.63 -7.01
C THR A 78 -2.25 -3.85 -5.69
N THR A 79 -3.13 -2.85 -5.53
CA THR A 79 -3.27 -2.07 -4.29
C THR A 79 -3.63 -2.96 -3.10
N ILE A 80 -4.64 -3.82 -3.25
CA ILE A 80 -5.09 -4.72 -2.17
C ILE A 80 -3.95 -5.67 -1.76
N VAL A 81 -3.25 -6.27 -2.73
CA VAL A 81 -2.09 -7.14 -2.45
C VAL A 81 -1.00 -6.36 -1.71
N GLY A 82 -0.69 -5.14 -2.16
CA GLY A 82 0.31 -4.28 -1.52
C GLY A 82 -0.09 -3.89 -0.08
N VAL A 83 -1.37 -3.59 0.17
CA VAL A 83 -1.89 -3.28 1.51
C VAL A 83 -1.77 -4.49 2.43
N LEU A 84 -2.20 -5.68 1.98
CA LEU A 84 -2.10 -6.90 2.78
C LEU A 84 -0.64 -7.22 3.14
N LEU A 85 0.28 -7.06 2.18
CA LEU A 85 1.72 -7.23 2.43
C LEU A 85 2.27 -6.15 3.37
N SER A 86 1.81 -4.90 3.26
CA SER A 86 2.24 -3.81 4.14
C SER A 86 1.83 -4.07 5.58
N VAL A 87 0.59 -4.53 5.80
CA VAL A 87 0.09 -4.92 7.13
C VAL A 87 0.89 -6.08 7.68
N LEU A 88 1.12 -7.12 6.88
CA LEU A 88 1.91 -8.28 7.29
C LEU A 88 3.34 -7.89 7.69
N PHE A 89 4.02 -7.08 6.88
CA PHE A 89 5.37 -6.62 7.19
C PHE A 89 5.42 -5.66 8.39
N CYS A 90 4.44 -4.78 8.57
CA CYS A 90 4.34 -3.94 9.77
C CYS A 90 4.14 -4.77 11.04
N PHE A 91 3.33 -5.83 10.96
CA PHE A 91 3.16 -6.77 12.05
C PHE A 91 4.48 -7.46 12.40
N LEU A 92 5.21 -7.97 11.40
CA LEU A 92 6.53 -8.59 11.62
C LEU A 92 7.55 -7.59 12.17
N LEU A 93 7.56 -6.34 11.70
CA LEU A 93 8.45 -5.30 12.20
C LEU A 93 8.17 -4.98 13.67
N LEU A 94 6.89 -4.82 14.06
CA LEU A 94 6.53 -4.61 15.46
C LEU A 94 6.91 -5.80 16.34
N MET A 95 6.71 -7.03 15.87
CA MET A 95 7.13 -8.24 16.60
C MET A 95 8.64 -8.28 16.88
N ILE A 96 9.45 -7.83 15.91
CA ILE A 96 10.92 -7.86 16.04
C ILE A 96 11.42 -6.69 16.88
N MET A 97 10.84 -5.50 16.70
CA MET A 97 11.34 -4.26 17.30
C MET A 97 10.75 -3.96 18.68
N ASP A 98 9.60 -4.52 19.01
CA ASP A 98 8.98 -4.39 20.33
C ASP A 98 8.76 -5.78 20.97
N SER A 99 9.68 -6.14 21.86
CA SER A 99 9.61 -7.42 22.59
C SER A 99 8.35 -7.55 23.44
N GLY A 100 7.75 -6.43 23.87
CA GLY A 100 6.52 -6.43 24.67
C GLY A 100 5.22 -6.43 23.84
N PHE A 101 5.31 -6.44 22.50
CA PHE A 101 4.13 -6.44 21.64
C PHE A 101 3.34 -7.75 21.74
N ILE A 102 4.03 -8.89 21.79
CA ILE A 102 3.41 -10.23 21.92
C ILE A 102 3.68 -10.87 23.29
N LEU A 103 4.86 -10.67 23.87
CA LEU A 103 5.16 -11.27 25.16
C LEU A 103 4.41 -10.55 26.30
N SER A 104 4.08 -11.31 27.34
CA SER A 104 3.51 -10.79 28.57
C SER A 104 4.52 -9.90 29.30
N GLY A 105 4.48 -8.59 29.01
CA GLY A 105 5.32 -7.57 29.64
C GLY A 105 4.91 -6.15 29.20
N PRO A 106 5.54 -5.11 29.77
CA PRO A 106 5.42 -3.74 29.26
C PRO A 106 6.04 -3.64 27.86
N SER A 107 5.42 -2.86 26.98
CA SER A 107 5.99 -2.56 25.67
C SER A 107 7.31 -1.81 25.86
N SER A 108 8.33 -2.22 25.11
CA SER A 108 9.61 -1.54 25.04
C SER A 108 9.55 -0.26 24.21
N LYS A 109 8.51 -0.13 23.38
CA LYS A 109 8.30 0.96 22.43
C LYS A 109 6.91 1.56 22.62
N VAL A 110 6.87 2.65 23.37
CA VAL A 110 5.68 3.46 23.57
C VAL A 110 5.81 4.74 22.74
N LEU A 111 4.72 5.11 22.07
CA LEU A 111 4.65 6.35 21.32
C LEU A 111 4.76 7.56 22.27
N LYS A 112 5.78 8.37 22.08
CA LYS A 112 6.01 9.60 22.84
C LYS A 112 5.19 10.75 22.28
N ASP A 113 4.83 11.70 23.15
CA ASP A 113 4.12 12.94 22.80
C ASP A 113 2.77 12.72 22.08
N ALA A 114 2.20 11.53 22.24
CA ALA A 114 0.88 11.20 21.74
C ALA A 114 -0.20 11.91 22.59
N PRO A 115 -1.22 12.54 21.97
CA PRO A 115 -2.39 13.06 22.68
C PRO A 115 -3.00 11.99 23.59
N SER A 116 -3.49 12.38 24.77
CA SER A 116 -4.08 11.44 25.75
C SER A 116 -5.23 10.59 25.19
N THR A 117 -5.93 11.10 24.18
CA THR A 117 -7.00 10.41 23.46
C THR A 117 -6.50 9.32 22.50
N THR A 118 -5.25 9.36 22.08
CA THR A 118 -4.62 8.38 21.18
C THR A 118 -3.82 7.30 21.90
N ILE A 119 -3.55 7.48 23.20
CA ILE A 119 -2.86 6.49 24.03
C ILE A 119 -3.82 5.32 24.27
N HIS A 120 -3.76 4.33 23.39
CA HIS A 120 -4.51 3.08 23.50
C HIS A 120 -3.54 1.90 23.39
N SER A 121 -3.86 0.79 24.04
CA SER A 121 -3.05 -0.43 24.12
C SER A 121 -1.72 -0.29 24.88
N LYS A 122 -0.99 -1.41 25.03
CA LYS A 122 0.32 -1.47 25.67
C LYS A 122 1.39 -0.63 24.95
N THR A 123 1.19 -0.30 23.67
CA THR A 123 2.15 0.43 22.83
C THR A 123 1.92 1.96 22.82
N GLY A 124 0.96 2.44 23.62
CA GLY A 124 0.64 3.88 23.73
C GLY A 124 0.18 4.56 22.44
N GLY A 125 -0.45 3.82 21.53
CA GLY A 125 -0.93 4.35 20.25
C GLY A 125 -0.06 3.99 19.03
N LEU A 126 1.16 3.48 19.24
CA LEU A 126 2.09 3.15 18.15
C LEU A 126 1.52 2.10 17.18
N ALA A 127 1.03 0.98 17.70
CA ALA A 127 0.47 -0.09 16.88
C ALA A 127 -0.78 0.36 16.10
N PRO A 128 -1.83 0.94 16.72
CA PRO A 128 -3.00 1.38 15.98
C PRO A 128 -2.67 2.46 14.93
N GLU A 129 -1.75 3.38 15.21
CA GLU A 129 -1.32 4.39 14.24
C GLU A 129 -0.60 3.76 13.03
N LEU A 130 0.33 2.84 13.29
CA LEU A 130 1.05 2.14 12.22
C LEU A 130 0.09 1.31 11.35
N PHE A 131 -0.82 0.55 11.96
CA PHE A 131 -1.78 -0.26 11.20
C PHE A 131 -2.82 0.59 10.48
N ALA A 132 -3.26 1.71 11.06
CA ALA A 132 -4.14 2.66 10.38
C ALA A 132 -3.45 3.25 9.14
N ALA A 133 -2.16 3.59 9.23
CA ALA A 133 -1.40 4.05 8.07
C ALA A 133 -1.23 2.93 7.02
N ALA A 134 -0.82 1.73 7.43
CA ALA A 134 -0.61 0.59 6.53
C ALA A 134 -1.89 0.15 5.80
N THR A 135 -3.05 0.30 6.45
CA THR A 135 -4.36 -0.02 5.87
C THR A 135 -4.97 1.17 5.17
N LEU A 136 -5.43 2.18 5.92
CA LEU A 136 -6.24 3.28 5.41
C LEU A 136 -5.46 4.18 4.46
N LEU A 137 -4.29 4.69 4.86
CA LEU A 137 -3.53 5.60 4.00
C LEU A 137 -3.08 4.92 2.72
N CYS A 138 -2.50 3.72 2.80
CA CYS A 138 -2.10 2.96 1.62
C CYS A 138 -3.28 2.56 0.73
N PHE A 139 -4.41 2.14 1.32
CA PHE A 139 -5.61 1.80 0.57
C PHE A 139 -6.17 3.01 -0.17
N PHE A 140 -6.40 4.15 0.52
CA PHE A 140 -6.96 5.34 -0.12
C PHE A 140 -6.03 5.87 -1.20
N ASN A 141 -4.73 5.98 -0.93
CA ASN A 141 -3.76 6.44 -1.93
C ASN A 141 -3.71 5.50 -3.14
N GLY A 142 -3.64 4.18 -2.92
CA GLY A 142 -3.63 3.20 -4.00
C GLY A 142 -4.95 3.18 -4.79
N ALA A 143 -6.09 3.31 -4.11
CA ALA A 143 -7.42 3.34 -4.74
C ALA A 143 -7.62 4.59 -5.60
N ILE A 144 -7.22 5.77 -5.11
CA ILE A 144 -7.27 7.03 -5.86
C ILE A 144 -6.50 6.89 -7.18
N VAL A 145 -5.26 6.40 -7.12
CA VAL A 145 -4.46 6.16 -8.33
C VAL A 145 -5.10 5.12 -9.23
N SER A 146 -5.55 4.01 -8.66
CA SER A 146 -6.11 2.89 -9.40
C SER A 146 -7.40 3.24 -10.12
N VAL A 147 -8.14 4.26 -9.66
CA VAL A 147 -9.34 4.74 -10.33
C VAL A 147 -8.99 5.84 -11.33
N ILE A 148 -8.30 6.91 -10.89
CA ILE A 148 -8.10 8.12 -11.72
C ILE A 148 -7.10 7.88 -12.86
N LEU A 149 -5.98 7.23 -12.57
CA LEU A 149 -4.87 7.16 -13.52
C LEU A 149 -5.20 6.34 -14.77
N PRO A 150 -5.96 5.22 -14.69
CA PRO A 150 -6.43 4.52 -15.88
C PRO A 150 -7.23 5.39 -16.87
N PHE A 151 -8.07 6.29 -16.36
CA PHE A 151 -8.83 7.23 -17.21
C PHE A 151 -7.93 8.26 -17.88
N TYR A 152 -6.88 8.71 -17.19
CA TYR A 152 -5.93 9.68 -17.75
C TYR A 152 -4.98 9.07 -18.79
N VAL A 153 -4.49 7.84 -18.53
CA VAL A 153 -3.49 7.18 -19.37
C VAL A 153 -4.09 6.64 -20.66
N LYS A 154 -5.37 6.23 -20.66
CA LYS A 154 -6.02 5.67 -21.85
C LYS A 154 -6.62 6.77 -22.72
N ARG A 155 -5.90 7.11 -23.81
CA ARG A 155 -6.24 8.19 -24.75
C ARG A 155 -7.52 7.95 -25.59
N THR A 156 -7.98 6.70 -25.72
CA THR A 156 -9.14 6.33 -26.56
C THR A 156 -10.13 5.47 -25.77
N GLN A 157 -11.19 6.09 -25.26
CA GLN A 157 -12.23 5.40 -24.46
C GLN A 157 -13.39 4.82 -25.30
N THR A 158 -13.46 5.16 -26.58
CA THR A 158 -14.61 4.89 -27.48
C THR A 158 -14.78 3.43 -27.92
N LYS A 159 -13.94 2.50 -27.45
CA LYS A 159 -14.00 1.06 -27.79
C LYS A 159 -13.95 0.16 -26.54
N ASP A 160 -14.57 0.57 -25.43
CA ASP A 160 -14.56 -0.20 -24.17
C ASP A 160 -15.47 -1.46 -24.19
N ASP A 161 -16.19 -1.74 -25.29
CA ASP A 161 -17.01 -2.95 -25.49
C ASP A 161 -16.21 -4.23 -25.76
N LYS A 162 -14.88 -4.17 -25.75
CA LYS A 162 -14.03 -5.33 -26.00
C LYS A 162 -13.52 -5.96 -24.70
N ASP A 163 -13.69 -7.26 -24.64
CA ASP A 163 -13.11 -8.15 -23.62
C ASP A 163 -11.61 -7.84 -23.39
N PRO A 164 -11.11 -7.76 -22.14
CA PRO A 164 -9.75 -7.30 -21.89
C PRO A 164 -8.71 -8.16 -22.64
N THR A 165 -7.72 -7.54 -23.26
CA THR A 165 -6.65 -8.25 -23.98
C THR A 165 -5.68 -8.92 -23.00
N PRO A 166 -5.22 -10.17 -23.28
CA PRO A 166 -4.23 -10.85 -22.47
C PRO A 166 -2.86 -10.16 -22.55
N PHE A 167 -2.04 -10.30 -21.51
CA PHE A 167 -0.66 -9.80 -21.52
C PHE A 167 0.14 -10.48 -22.65
N LYS A 168 0.86 -9.68 -23.44
CA LYS A 168 1.85 -10.22 -24.39
C LYS A 168 3.05 -10.72 -23.58
N HIS A 169 3.39 -12.00 -23.74
CA HIS A 169 4.54 -12.65 -23.11
C HIS A 169 5.86 -12.13 -23.67
#